data_AF-A0A8T0GE98-F1
#
_entry.id   AF-A0A8T0GE98-F1
#
_cell.length_a   1.000
_cell.length_b   1.000
_cell.length_c   1.000
_cell.angle_alpha   90.00
_cell.angle_beta   90.00
_cell.angle_gamma   90.00
#
_symmetry.space_group_name_H-M   'P 1'
#
loop_
_entity.id
_entity.type
_entity.pdbx_description
1 polymer ?
#
loop_
_entity_poly.entity_id
_entity_poly.type
_entity_poly.pdbx_seq_one_letter_code
_entity_poly.pdbx_strand_id
1 'polypeptide(L)'
;MSEMETEKSAQESSKEELRRQLYASLRSTGVLDSMKGQLRARLLEHLRHHKEDLIQPKKKQRKPSLIERLLSSLFLDYLESNGFTFTVSVFMPESQMASWPPFSYQEMLELLHLGPTSDLHVRLKLGGEGRECLAHQLVTVLQQMADRNSIQEVSTQTSPAEACKRAMRTSCTSPRQLERSLKEVEDAYIRKKEAHDAQRALPHHSLEDKLTVLHQEFDARVNAEVALQVCRIRDYEINAARMDEAARYRRQLARDREELEDMHKSRMDRVKAREESLLERMLSKEKAIESSAYEQRQKILLEITSLREREIKLRQLKESQERREEKLDERELQLRAKEEEVGLERKALYVQADEIAASRRKELEEQYKELCDRLHHDQTLLAAEREQLKDEKVAMAIALAASRSDKELIQALHRRLSVEERLKLEMSIRELEEKLKQQTSPAPALANTREQRLEEQLRESQAGLEEERLQRQAIEKEKKTLERKLQQKV
;
A
#
# COMPACT_ATOMS: atom_id res chain seq x y z
N MET A 1 31.47 3.47 4.92
CA MET A 1 31.26 3.90 3.51
C MET A 1 32.27 3.24 2.57
N SER A 2 33.56 3.15 2.93
CA SER A 2 34.59 2.53 2.06
C SER A 2 34.56 1.00 1.97
N GLU A 3 33.98 0.28 2.93
CA GLU A 3 33.90 -1.20 2.91
C GLU A 3 32.68 -1.74 2.13
N MET A 4 31.68 -0.89 1.87
CA MET A 4 30.47 -1.28 1.12
C MET A 4 30.68 -1.16 -0.41
N GLU A 5 31.69 -0.41 -0.85
CA GLU A 5 32.05 -0.27 -2.28
C GLU A 5 32.98 -1.40 -2.75
N THR A 6 33.82 -1.95 -1.87
CA THR A 6 34.73 -3.06 -2.18
C THR A 6 34.00 -4.40 -2.31
N GLU A 7 32.97 -4.66 -1.52
CA GLU A 7 32.12 -5.85 -1.69
C GLU A 7 31.29 -5.78 -2.98
N LYS A 8 30.85 -4.58 -3.37
CA LYS A 8 30.08 -4.37 -4.60
C LYS A 8 30.94 -4.62 -5.86
N SER A 9 32.19 -4.16 -5.86
CA SER A 9 33.09 -4.38 -7.01
C SER A 9 33.56 -5.84 -7.13
N ALA A 10 33.74 -6.55 -6.01
CA ALA A 10 34.04 -7.99 -6.01
C ALA A 10 32.87 -8.85 -6.50
N GLN A 11 31.64 -8.42 -6.24
CA GLN A 11 30.44 -9.11 -6.71
C GLN A 11 30.14 -8.80 -8.18
N GLU A 12 30.57 -7.65 -8.70
CA GLU A 12 30.53 -7.30 -10.12
C GLU A 12 31.57 -8.07 -10.94
N SER A 13 32.81 -8.20 -10.44
CA SER A 13 33.86 -8.99 -11.12
C SER A 13 33.50 -10.48 -11.21
N SER A 14 32.92 -11.04 -10.15
CA SER A 14 32.43 -12.43 -10.14
C SER A 14 31.31 -12.68 -11.17
N LYS A 15 30.38 -11.71 -11.34
CA LYS A 15 29.33 -11.80 -12.37
C LYS A 15 29.89 -11.67 -13.79
N GLU A 16 30.90 -10.84 -13.98
CA GLU A 16 31.57 -10.71 -15.28
C GLU A 16 32.40 -11.94 -15.65
N GLU A 17 33.06 -12.56 -14.69
CA GLU A 17 33.78 -13.82 -14.88
C GLU A 17 32.82 -14.98 -15.20
N LEU A 18 31.69 -15.07 -14.48
CA LEU A 18 30.63 -16.04 -14.78
C LEU A 18 30.06 -15.82 -16.19
N ARG A 19 29.84 -14.57 -16.60
CA ARG A 19 29.41 -14.22 -17.96
C ARG A 19 30.44 -14.62 -19.01
N ARG A 20 31.73 -14.40 -18.77
CA ARG A 20 32.80 -14.81 -19.68
C ARG A 20 32.90 -16.34 -19.79
N GLN A 21 32.75 -17.06 -18.69
CA GLN A 21 32.73 -18.53 -18.67
C GLN A 21 31.48 -19.09 -19.37
N LEU A 22 30.31 -18.50 -19.14
CA LEU A 22 29.08 -18.85 -19.85
C LEU A 22 29.19 -18.55 -21.34
N TYR A 23 29.74 -17.40 -21.74
CA TYR A 23 29.98 -17.09 -23.15
C TYR A 23 30.98 -18.04 -23.80
N ALA A 24 32.06 -18.41 -23.09
CA ALA A 24 33.04 -19.36 -23.58
C ALA A 24 32.43 -20.78 -23.71
N SER A 25 31.63 -21.20 -22.72
CA SER A 25 30.88 -22.46 -22.73
C SER A 25 29.85 -22.50 -23.85
N LEU A 26 29.06 -21.44 -24.03
CA LEU A 26 28.03 -21.35 -25.07
C LEU A 26 28.64 -21.29 -26.48
N ARG A 27 29.87 -20.76 -26.59
CA ARG A 27 30.66 -20.74 -27.82
C ARG A 27 31.31 -22.10 -28.11
N SER A 28 31.89 -22.78 -27.12
CA SER A 28 32.50 -24.10 -27.31
C SER A 28 31.48 -25.21 -27.55
N THR A 29 30.26 -25.06 -27.02
CA THR A 29 29.13 -25.99 -27.25
C THR A 29 28.43 -25.79 -28.60
N GLY A 30 28.84 -24.80 -29.40
CA GLY A 30 28.24 -24.54 -30.74
C GLY A 30 26.82 -23.97 -30.71
N VAL A 31 26.23 -23.77 -29.52
CA VAL A 31 24.89 -23.20 -29.34
C VAL A 31 24.83 -21.78 -29.89
N LEU A 32 25.89 -20.98 -29.69
CA LEU A 32 25.99 -19.61 -30.20
C LEU A 32 26.05 -19.57 -31.73
N ASP A 33 26.67 -20.56 -32.36
CA ASP A 33 26.71 -20.65 -33.83
C ASP A 33 25.38 -21.19 -34.39
N SER A 34 24.69 -22.08 -33.67
CA SER A 34 23.31 -22.47 -34.00
C SER A 34 22.34 -21.29 -33.91
N MET A 35 22.47 -20.45 -32.87
CA MET A 35 21.66 -19.24 -32.70
C MET A 35 22.00 -18.18 -33.74
N LYS A 36 23.28 -18.01 -34.09
CA LYS A 36 23.67 -17.14 -35.21
C LYS A 36 23.12 -17.65 -36.54
N GLY A 37 23.10 -18.97 -36.77
CA GLY A 37 22.46 -19.58 -37.92
C GLY A 37 20.96 -19.30 -37.98
N GLN A 38 20.26 -19.50 -36.85
CA GLN A 38 18.82 -19.22 -36.72
C GLN A 38 18.51 -17.72 -36.85
N LEU A 39 19.33 -16.85 -36.28
CA LEU A 39 19.19 -15.40 -36.43
C LEU A 39 19.43 -14.98 -37.87
N ARG A 40 20.46 -15.51 -38.55
CA ARG A 40 20.67 -15.25 -39.99
C ARG A 40 19.49 -15.72 -40.84
N ALA A 41 18.93 -16.90 -40.54
CA ALA A 41 17.75 -17.40 -41.22
C ALA A 41 16.53 -16.48 -41.01
N ARG A 42 16.26 -16.06 -39.77
CA ARG A 42 15.18 -15.12 -39.46
C ARG A 42 15.41 -13.72 -40.04
N LEU A 43 16.64 -13.23 -40.05
CA LEU A 43 16.99 -11.94 -40.66
C LEU A 43 16.86 -11.99 -42.17
N LEU A 44 17.23 -13.11 -42.82
CA LEU A 44 17.00 -13.33 -44.25
C LEU A 44 15.51 -13.45 -44.55
N GLU A 45 14.73 -14.09 -43.69
CA GLU A 45 13.27 -14.20 -43.83
C GLU A 45 12.59 -12.83 -43.68
N HIS A 46 12.98 -12.03 -42.67
CA HIS A 46 12.52 -10.66 -42.48
C HIS A 46 12.98 -9.73 -43.60
N LEU A 47 14.22 -9.85 -44.07
CA LEU A 47 14.72 -9.08 -45.22
C LEU A 47 14.05 -9.49 -46.53
N ARG A 48 13.66 -10.76 -46.68
CA ARG A 48 12.85 -11.23 -47.82
C ARG A 48 11.45 -10.65 -47.75
N HIS A 49 10.79 -10.68 -46.58
CA HIS A 49 9.46 -10.10 -46.38
C HIS A 49 9.44 -8.57 -46.53
N HIS A 50 10.51 -7.85 -46.13
CA HIS A 50 10.63 -6.41 -46.34
C HIS A 50 11.05 -6.00 -47.77
N LYS A 51 11.61 -6.92 -48.56
CA LYS A 51 12.02 -6.64 -49.96
C LYS A 51 10.99 -7.06 -51.00
N GLU A 52 9.87 -7.69 -50.61
CA GLU A 52 8.76 -7.97 -51.53
C GLU A 52 8.16 -6.68 -52.14
N ASP A 53 8.32 -5.53 -51.48
CA ASP A 53 7.83 -4.24 -51.98
C ASP A 53 8.81 -3.49 -52.92
N LEU A 54 10.09 -3.88 -53.00
CA LEU A 54 11.12 -3.14 -53.74
C LEU A 54 11.86 -3.98 -54.80
N ILE A 55 11.68 -5.30 -54.80
CA ILE A 55 12.22 -6.19 -55.84
C ILE A 55 11.02 -6.85 -56.53
N GLN A 56 10.72 -6.39 -57.74
CA GLN A 56 9.71 -6.98 -58.61
C GLN A 56 9.77 -8.52 -58.56
N PRO A 57 8.63 -9.22 -58.42
CA PRO A 57 8.58 -10.65 -58.23
C PRO A 57 8.85 -11.35 -59.57
N LYS A 58 10.13 -11.51 -59.94
CA LYS A 58 10.47 -12.38 -61.06
C LYS A 58 10.35 -13.84 -60.61
N LYS A 59 9.16 -14.36 -60.94
CA LYS A 59 8.74 -15.76 -61.00
C LYS A 59 8.33 -16.36 -59.65
N LYS A 60 7.01 -16.37 -59.46
CA LYS A 60 6.27 -17.33 -58.64
C LYS A 60 6.96 -18.69 -58.69
N GLN A 61 7.11 -19.29 -57.51
CA GLN A 61 7.54 -20.66 -57.23
C GLN A 61 7.14 -21.64 -58.34
N ARG A 62 8.01 -21.81 -59.34
CA ARG A 62 7.87 -22.85 -60.35
C ARG A 62 8.62 -24.04 -59.79
N LYS A 63 7.96 -25.20 -59.67
CA LYS A 63 8.66 -26.46 -59.38
C LYS A 63 9.84 -26.55 -60.36
N PRO A 64 11.09 -26.75 -59.89
CA PRO A 64 12.21 -26.92 -60.80
C PRO A 64 11.88 -28.09 -61.71
N SER A 65 12.09 -27.91 -63.01
CA SER A 65 11.98 -29.03 -63.95
C SER A 65 12.93 -30.15 -63.55
N LEU A 66 12.62 -31.39 -63.94
CA LEU A 66 13.45 -32.55 -63.61
C LEU A 66 14.91 -32.33 -63.99
N ILE A 67 15.15 -31.71 -65.14
CA ILE A 67 16.47 -31.38 -65.68
C ILE A 67 17.15 -30.28 -64.84
N GLU A 68 16.44 -29.23 -64.44
CA GLU A 68 17.01 -28.19 -63.56
C GLU A 68 17.41 -28.78 -62.20
N ARG A 69 16.59 -29.66 -61.61
CA ARG A 69 16.92 -30.33 -60.34
C ARG A 69 18.09 -31.30 -60.49
N LEU A 70 18.18 -32.00 -61.62
CA LEU A 70 19.31 -32.87 -61.94
C LEU A 70 20.61 -32.07 -62.08
N LEU A 71 20.58 -30.94 -62.80
CA LEU A 71 21.72 -30.04 -62.92
C LEU A 71 22.14 -29.46 -61.56
N SER A 72 21.18 -29.01 -60.74
CA SER A 72 21.49 -28.51 -59.40
C SER A 72 22.06 -29.60 -58.48
N SER A 73 21.60 -30.85 -58.61
CA SER A 73 22.16 -32.00 -57.89
C SER A 73 23.59 -32.33 -58.35
N LEU A 74 23.85 -32.25 -59.65
CA LEU A 74 25.19 -32.45 -60.23
C LEU A 74 26.19 -31.35 -59.77
N PHE A 75 25.74 -30.10 -59.71
CA PHE A 75 26.55 -29.00 -59.19
C PHE A 75 26.80 -29.13 -57.69
N LEU A 76 25.82 -29.59 -56.91
CA LEU A 76 26.02 -29.88 -55.49
C LEU A 76 27.07 -30.99 -55.30
N ASP A 77 26.99 -32.09 -56.04
CA ASP A 77 27.95 -33.19 -55.99
C ASP A 77 29.38 -32.71 -56.34
N TYR A 78 29.51 -31.82 -57.33
CA TYR A 78 30.77 -31.16 -57.65
C TYR A 78 31.28 -30.25 -56.51
N LEU A 79 30.42 -29.42 -55.93
CA LEU A 79 30.82 -28.50 -54.87
C LEU A 79 31.20 -29.23 -53.57
N GLU A 80 30.49 -30.30 -53.23
CA GLU A 80 30.78 -31.17 -52.08
C GLU A 80 32.10 -31.93 -52.27
N SER A 81 32.32 -32.51 -53.44
CA SER A 81 33.54 -33.26 -53.75
C SER A 81 34.80 -32.39 -53.75
N ASN A 82 34.67 -31.11 -54.11
CA ASN A 82 35.77 -30.13 -54.09
C ASN A 82 35.91 -29.38 -52.75
N GLY A 83 35.09 -29.69 -51.73
CA GLY A 83 35.23 -29.12 -50.38
C GLY A 83 34.73 -27.68 -50.23
N PHE A 84 33.87 -27.20 -51.13
CA PHE A 84 33.32 -25.84 -51.14
C PHE A 84 32.17 -25.65 -50.13
N THR A 85 32.45 -25.90 -48.84
CA THR A 85 31.45 -25.93 -47.76
C THR A 85 30.66 -24.63 -47.60
N PHE A 86 31.29 -23.47 -47.72
CA PHE A 86 30.61 -22.17 -47.63
C PHE A 86 29.67 -21.94 -48.80
N THR A 87 30.10 -22.27 -50.02
CA THR A 87 29.32 -22.08 -51.25
C THR A 87 28.12 -23.04 -51.28
N VAL A 88 28.28 -24.28 -50.80
CA VAL A 88 27.17 -25.23 -50.62
C VAL A 88 26.10 -24.67 -49.67
N SER A 89 26.51 -24.04 -48.56
CA SER A 89 25.58 -23.49 -47.56
C SER A 89 24.71 -22.34 -48.08
N VAL A 90 25.19 -21.61 -49.10
CA VAL A 90 24.45 -20.53 -49.77
C VAL A 90 23.68 -21.06 -50.97
N PHE A 91 24.28 -21.97 -51.74
CA PHE A 91 23.68 -22.56 -52.94
C PHE A 91 22.43 -23.39 -52.63
N MET A 92 22.43 -24.17 -51.55
CA MET A 92 21.31 -25.07 -51.19
C MET A 92 19.98 -24.31 -50.94
N PRO A 93 19.94 -23.21 -50.16
CA PRO A 93 18.74 -22.37 -50.04
C PRO A 93 18.45 -21.49 -51.27
N GLU A 94 19.44 -21.10 -52.07
CA GLU A 94 19.24 -20.33 -53.31
C GLU A 94 18.65 -21.16 -54.46
N SER A 95 19.07 -22.42 -54.58
CA SER A 95 18.60 -23.39 -55.58
C SER A 95 17.29 -24.09 -55.20
N GLN A 96 16.68 -23.72 -54.06
CA GLN A 96 15.47 -24.33 -53.51
C GLN A 96 15.61 -25.83 -53.17
N MET A 97 16.85 -26.32 -53.08
CA MET A 97 17.15 -27.71 -52.74
C MET A 97 16.93 -28.03 -51.25
N ALA A 98 16.68 -27.00 -50.43
CA ALA A 98 16.16 -27.13 -49.07
C ALA A 98 14.74 -27.71 -49.03
N SER A 99 13.92 -27.42 -50.05
CA SER A 99 12.54 -27.90 -50.16
C SER A 99 12.40 -29.14 -51.04
N TRP A 100 13.35 -29.36 -51.95
CA TRP A 100 13.41 -30.53 -52.83
C TRP A 100 14.79 -31.18 -52.69
N PRO A 101 14.92 -32.31 -51.96
CA PRO A 101 16.22 -32.89 -51.69
C PRO A 101 16.99 -33.22 -52.99
N PRO A 102 18.33 -33.16 -53.01
CA PRO A 102 19.12 -33.58 -54.16
C PRO A 102 18.84 -35.03 -54.54
N PHE A 103 18.99 -35.34 -55.83
CA PHE A 103 18.92 -36.72 -56.30
C PHE A 103 20.10 -37.52 -55.76
N SER A 104 19.86 -38.77 -55.39
CA SER A 104 20.92 -39.73 -55.06
C SER A 104 21.78 -40.00 -56.30
N TYR A 105 23.04 -40.39 -56.09
CA TYR A 105 23.95 -40.78 -57.18
C TYR A 105 23.33 -41.81 -58.14
N GLN A 106 22.56 -42.78 -57.61
CA GLN A 106 21.86 -43.79 -58.41
C GLN A 106 20.71 -43.18 -59.23
N GLU A 107 19.93 -42.29 -58.62
CA GLU A 107 18.83 -41.59 -59.30
C GLU A 107 19.35 -40.66 -60.40
N MET A 108 20.50 -40.01 -60.18
CA MET A 108 21.15 -39.17 -61.19
C MET A 108 21.60 -40.00 -62.41
N LEU A 109 22.13 -41.20 -62.19
CA LEU A 109 22.53 -42.11 -63.26
C LEU A 109 21.31 -42.63 -64.06
N GLU A 110 20.23 -42.98 -63.37
CA GLU A 110 18.98 -43.42 -64.02
C GLU A 110 18.35 -42.29 -64.86
N LEU A 111 18.32 -41.06 -64.34
CA LEU A 111 17.79 -39.88 -65.03
C LEU A 111 18.62 -39.46 -66.25
N LEU A 112 19.93 -39.73 -66.23
CA LEU A 112 20.82 -39.54 -67.38
C LEU A 112 20.79 -40.72 -68.37
N HIS A 113 19.96 -41.74 -68.12
CA HIS A 113 19.93 -43.01 -68.85
C HIS A 113 21.28 -43.76 -68.89
N LEU A 114 22.12 -43.52 -67.87
CA LEU A 114 23.41 -44.19 -67.67
C LEU A 114 23.22 -45.44 -66.80
N GLY A 115 22.29 -46.29 -67.22
CA GLY A 115 21.99 -47.55 -66.53
C GLY A 115 23.13 -48.56 -66.64
N PRO A 116 23.12 -49.64 -65.82
CA PRO A 116 24.16 -50.66 -65.79
C PRO A 116 24.39 -51.40 -67.12
N THR A 117 23.45 -51.30 -68.05
CA THR A 117 23.49 -51.90 -69.39
C THR A 117 24.10 -50.97 -70.45
N SER A 118 24.43 -49.73 -70.12
CA SER A 118 25.00 -48.77 -71.07
C SER A 118 26.53 -48.87 -71.12
N ASP A 119 27.10 -48.88 -72.33
CA ASP A 119 28.56 -48.89 -72.56
C ASP A 119 29.27 -47.66 -71.94
N LEU A 120 28.51 -46.59 -71.68
CA LEU A 120 28.99 -45.40 -70.99
C LEU A 120 29.15 -45.62 -69.48
N HIS A 121 28.25 -46.37 -68.84
CA HIS A 121 28.35 -46.70 -67.41
C HIS A 121 29.55 -47.59 -67.09
N VAL A 122 29.84 -48.55 -67.98
CA VAL A 122 31.05 -49.38 -67.85
C VAL A 122 32.32 -48.52 -67.93
N ARG A 123 32.36 -47.54 -68.84
CA ARG A 123 33.48 -46.61 -68.99
C ARG A 123 33.60 -45.60 -67.83
N LEU A 124 32.47 -45.12 -67.30
CA LEU A 124 32.42 -44.29 -66.10
C LEU A 124 33.02 -45.01 -64.89
N LYS A 125 32.74 -46.32 -64.74
CA LYS A 125 33.33 -47.14 -63.66
C LYS A 125 34.82 -47.42 -63.85
N LEU A 126 35.30 -47.60 -65.08
CA LEU A 126 36.73 -47.83 -65.34
C LEU A 126 37.58 -46.55 -65.21
N GLY A 127 36.97 -45.37 -65.36
CA GLY A 127 37.68 -44.08 -65.32
C GLY A 127 37.84 -43.46 -63.93
N GLY A 128 37.24 -44.03 -62.88
CA GLY A 128 37.15 -43.41 -61.55
C GLY A 128 37.71 -44.27 -60.42
N GLU A 129 39.02 -44.19 -60.18
CA GLU A 129 39.64 -44.73 -58.94
C GLU A 129 39.75 -43.68 -57.82
N GLY A 130 39.30 -42.43 -58.06
CA GLY A 130 39.26 -41.34 -57.07
C GLY A 130 37.84 -40.96 -56.66
N ARG A 131 37.69 -40.28 -55.50
CA ARG A 131 36.45 -39.60 -55.05
C ARG A 131 36.13 -38.39 -55.94
N GLU A 132 36.00 -38.61 -57.23
CA GLU A 132 35.68 -37.57 -58.21
C GLU A 132 34.16 -37.50 -58.35
N CYS A 133 33.62 -36.27 -58.37
CA CYS A 133 32.20 -36.04 -58.61
C CYS A 133 31.75 -36.56 -59.98
N LEU A 134 30.45 -36.86 -60.10
CA LEU A 134 29.84 -37.38 -61.33
C LEU A 134 30.03 -36.42 -62.52
N ALA A 135 30.00 -35.11 -62.26
CA ALA A 135 30.25 -34.09 -63.29
C ALA A 135 31.64 -34.24 -63.94
N HIS A 136 32.65 -34.51 -63.12
CA HIS A 136 34.03 -34.66 -63.59
C HIS A 136 34.20 -35.94 -64.42
N GLN A 137 33.64 -37.05 -63.93
CA GLN A 137 33.65 -38.34 -64.63
C GLN A 137 32.96 -38.27 -66.00
N LEU A 138 31.87 -37.52 -66.12
CA LEU A 138 31.18 -37.33 -67.40
C LEU A 138 32.03 -36.52 -68.38
N VAL A 139 32.70 -35.45 -67.91
CA VAL A 139 33.55 -34.62 -68.76
C VAL A 139 34.77 -35.39 -69.25
N THR A 140 35.41 -36.19 -68.40
CA THR A 140 36.58 -37.00 -68.79
C THR A 140 36.22 -38.07 -69.82
N VAL A 141 35.08 -38.76 -69.65
CA VAL A 141 34.59 -39.74 -70.65
C VAL A 141 34.24 -39.06 -71.97
N LEU A 142 33.61 -37.89 -71.95
CA LEU A 142 33.29 -37.13 -73.16
C LEU A 142 34.56 -36.64 -73.88
N GLN A 143 35.60 -36.22 -73.15
CA GLN A 143 36.91 -35.88 -73.72
C GLN A 143 37.58 -37.10 -74.37
N GLN A 144 37.60 -38.24 -73.68
CA GLN A 144 38.15 -39.50 -74.24
C GLN A 144 37.41 -39.96 -75.51
N MET A 145 36.10 -39.70 -75.60
CA MET A 145 35.31 -39.99 -76.81
C MET A 145 35.61 -39.01 -77.94
N ALA A 146 35.78 -37.72 -77.63
CA ALA A 146 36.16 -36.71 -78.60
C ALA A 146 37.55 -36.98 -79.19
N ASP A 147 38.51 -37.39 -78.34
CA ASP A 147 39.89 -37.70 -78.76
C ASP A 147 39.96 -38.93 -79.67
N ARG A 148 39.09 -39.93 -79.46
CA ARG A 148 39.02 -41.15 -80.30
C ARG A 148 38.38 -40.92 -81.66
N ASN A 149 37.42 -40.00 -81.75
CA ASN A 149 36.81 -39.63 -83.03
C ASN A 149 37.75 -38.82 -83.94
N SER A 150 38.92 -38.40 -83.42
CA SER A 150 39.96 -37.67 -84.17
C SER A 150 40.97 -38.59 -84.89
N ILE A 151 40.95 -39.92 -84.67
CA ILE A 151 41.97 -40.83 -85.22
C ILE A 151 41.29 -42.11 -85.74
N GLN A 152 40.81 -42.09 -86.99
CA GLN A 152 40.54 -43.33 -87.72
C GLN A 152 40.71 -43.14 -89.24
N GLU A 153 41.95 -43.27 -89.72
CA GLU A 153 42.21 -43.66 -91.11
C GLU A 153 42.10 -45.19 -91.24
N VAL A 154 41.40 -45.62 -92.28
CA VAL A 154 41.11 -47.02 -92.62
C VAL A 154 42.27 -47.63 -93.41
N SER A 155 42.72 -48.83 -93.04
CA SER A 155 43.46 -49.70 -93.96
C SER A 155 43.14 -51.19 -93.76
N THR A 156 43.01 -51.87 -94.90
CA THR A 156 42.62 -53.26 -95.22
C THR A 156 43.77 -54.27 -95.17
N GLN A 157 43.52 -55.56 -94.86
CA GLN A 157 44.13 -56.69 -95.61
C GLN A 157 43.58 -58.11 -95.30
N THR A 158 43.81 -59.00 -96.27
CA THR A 158 43.23 -60.31 -96.66
C THR A 158 44.06 -61.56 -96.29
N SER A 159 43.46 -62.78 -96.37
CA SER A 159 44.15 -64.10 -96.30
C SER A 159 43.93 -64.99 -97.55
N PRO A 160 44.84 -65.92 -97.95
CA PRO A 160 44.70 -66.74 -99.17
C PRO A 160 44.48 -68.26 -98.93
N ALA A 161 44.02 -68.98 -99.97
CA ALA A 161 44.04 -70.45 -100.06
C ALA A 161 44.19 -70.95 -101.53
N GLU A 162 45.09 -71.91 -101.77
CA GLU A 162 45.35 -72.60 -103.05
C GLU A 162 44.86 -74.07 -103.01
N ALA A 163 44.48 -74.67 -104.17
CA ALA A 163 44.72 -76.09 -104.50
C ALA A 163 44.33 -76.52 -105.95
N CYS A 164 45.37 -76.90 -106.70
CA CYS A 164 45.59 -78.01 -107.67
C CYS A 164 44.50 -78.59 -108.62
N LYS A 165 44.86 -78.70 -109.92
CA LYS A 165 44.37 -79.70 -110.89
C LYS A 165 45.55 -80.46 -111.50
N ARG A 166 45.55 -81.80 -111.43
CA ARG A 166 46.31 -82.65 -112.37
C ARG A 166 45.75 -84.09 -112.39
N ALA A 167 45.24 -84.54 -113.52
CA ALA A 167 45.17 -85.96 -113.88
C ALA A 167 44.90 -86.13 -115.38
N MET A 168 45.80 -86.80 -116.10
CA MET A 168 45.44 -87.54 -117.31
C MET A 168 46.54 -88.55 -117.64
N ARG A 169 46.15 -89.83 -117.78
CA ARG A 169 46.63 -90.87 -118.71
C ARG A 169 46.21 -92.25 -118.17
N THR A 170 46.00 -93.34 -118.91
CA THR A 170 45.55 -93.72 -120.26
C THR A 170 45.41 -95.26 -120.21
N SER A 171 44.50 -95.81 -121.01
CA SER A 171 44.08 -97.21 -121.22
C SER A 171 45.14 -98.33 -121.36
N CYS A 172 44.79 -99.55 -120.90
CA CYS A 172 44.91 -100.80 -121.65
C CYS A 172 43.98 -101.90 -121.07
N THR A 173 43.40 -102.71 -121.97
CA THR A 173 42.28 -103.64 -121.76
C THR A 173 42.74 -105.01 -121.25
N SER A 174 42.14 -105.50 -120.17
CA SER A 174 42.36 -106.85 -119.60
C SER A 174 41.03 -107.43 -119.09
N PRO A 175 40.89 -108.76 -118.91
CA PRO A 175 39.63 -109.47 -118.64
C PRO A 175 38.74 -108.90 -117.51
N ARG A 176 39.31 -108.13 -116.59
CA ARG A 176 38.59 -107.36 -115.54
C ARG A 176 37.67 -106.25 -116.08
N GLN A 177 37.80 -105.84 -117.34
CA GLN A 177 36.89 -104.87 -117.96
C GLN A 177 35.54 -105.47 -118.33
N LEU A 178 35.47 -106.76 -118.63
CA LEU A 178 34.21 -107.41 -118.96
C LEU A 178 33.34 -107.58 -117.71
N GLU A 179 33.95 -107.95 -116.58
CA GLU A 179 33.27 -108.00 -115.28
C GLU A 179 32.78 -106.62 -114.82
N ARG A 180 33.57 -105.56 -115.08
CA ARG A 180 33.12 -104.18 -114.82
C ARG A 180 31.99 -103.76 -115.76
N SER A 181 32.06 -104.11 -117.03
CA SER A 181 31.00 -103.81 -117.99
C SER A 181 29.69 -104.54 -117.65
N LEU A 182 29.76 -105.78 -117.17
CA LEU A 182 28.57 -106.52 -116.70
C LEU A 182 27.99 -105.93 -115.41
N LYS A 183 28.83 -105.54 -114.45
CA LYS A 183 28.37 -104.80 -113.25
C LYS A 183 27.79 -103.44 -113.59
N GLU A 184 28.37 -102.71 -114.54
CA GLU A 184 27.83 -101.44 -115.02
C GLU A 184 26.47 -101.61 -115.71
N VAL A 185 26.26 -102.73 -116.43
CA VAL A 185 24.95 -103.09 -117.01
C VAL A 185 23.96 -103.48 -115.93
N GLU A 186 24.38 -104.22 -114.91
CA GLU A 186 23.55 -104.61 -113.76
C GLU A 186 23.15 -103.38 -112.91
N ASP A 187 24.11 -102.49 -112.62
CA ASP A 187 23.88 -101.20 -111.96
C ASP A 187 22.99 -100.28 -112.80
N ALA A 188 23.15 -100.26 -114.13
CA ALA A 188 22.28 -99.51 -115.02
C ALA A 188 20.86 -100.07 -115.04
N TYR A 189 20.69 -101.38 -114.89
CA TYR A 189 19.38 -102.02 -114.77
C TYR A 189 18.72 -101.70 -113.42
N ILE A 190 19.47 -101.78 -112.32
CA ILE A 190 18.99 -101.39 -110.99
C ILE A 190 18.55 -99.92 -110.99
N ARG A 191 19.38 -99.01 -111.52
CA ARG A 191 19.02 -97.59 -111.65
C ARG A 191 17.80 -97.35 -112.52
N LYS A 192 17.62 -98.11 -113.61
CA LYS A 192 16.41 -98.01 -114.45
C LYS A 192 15.17 -98.53 -113.72
N LYS A 193 15.30 -99.60 -112.95
CA LYS A 193 14.22 -100.13 -112.13
C LYS A 193 13.83 -99.14 -111.03
N GLU A 194 14.80 -98.59 -110.31
CA GLU A 194 14.58 -97.54 -109.30
C GLU A 194 13.97 -96.27 -109.90
N ALA A 195 14.42 -95.85 -111.08
CA ALA A 195 13.85 -94.70 -111.77
C ALA A 195 12.41 -94.95 -112.24
N HIS A 196 12.10 -96.17 -112.69
CA HIS A 196 10.75 -96.56 -113.10
C HIS A 196 9.81 -96.73 -111.89
N ASP A 197 10.32 -97.26 -110.77
CA ASP A 197 9.58 -97.38 -109.51
C ASP A 197 9.34 -95.99 -108.90
N ALA A 198 10.32 -95.07 -108.97
CA ALA A 198 10.15 -93.66 -108.63
C ALA A 198 9.12 -92.97 -109.53
N GLN A 199 9.13 -93.24 -110.83
CA GLN A 199 8.13 -92.69 -111.77
C GLN A 199 6.71 -93.18 -111.50
N ARG A 200 6.54 -94.44 -111.04
CA ARG A 200 5.25 -94.96 -110.58
C ARG A 200 4.83 -94.41 -109.22
N ALA A 201 5.79 -94.05 -108.36
CA ALA A 201 5.51 -93.48 -107.03
C ALA A 201 5.21 -91.97 -107.06
N LEU A 202 5.67 -91.22 -108.07
CA LEU A 202 5.44 -89.77 -108.22
C LEU A 202 3.97 -89.34 -108.11
N PRO A 203 2.99 -90.03 -108.74
CA PRO A 203 1.58 -89.67 -108.59
C PRO A 203 1.03 -89.91 -107.18
N HIS A 204 1.54 -90.93 -106.48
CA HIS A 204 1.12 -91.27 -105.11
C HIS A 204 1.71 -90.29 -104.09
N HIS A 205 3.00 -89.97 -104.19
CA HIS A 205 3.62 -88.90 -103.38
C HIS A 205 2.95 -87.55 -103.61
N SER A 206 2.62 -87.18 -104.85
CA SER A 206 1.93 -85.91 -105.10
C SER A 206 0.55 -85.80 -104.45
N LEU A 207 -0.17 -86.92 -104.27
CA LEU A 207 -1.46 -86.94 -103.57
C LEU A 207 -1.29 -86.95 -102.05
N GLU A 208 -0.34 -87.74 -101.53
CA GLU A 208 0.02 -87.75 -100.10
C GLU A 208 0.52 -86.39 -99.63
N ASP A 209 1.33 -85.70 -100.44
CA ASP A 209 1.81 -84.35 -100.19
C ASP A 209 0.65 -83.34 -100.14
N LYS A 210 -0.34 -83.45 -101.05
CA LYS A 210 -1.53 -82.57 -101.00
C LYS A 210 -2.39 -82.85 -99.76
N LEU A 211 -2.51 -84.11 -99.38
CA LEU A 211 -3.32 -84.53 -98.24
C LEU A 211 -2.67 -84.09 -96.91
N THR A 212 -1.34 -84.12 -96.82
CA THR A 212 -0.60 -83.58 -95.68
C THR A 212 -0.66 -82.05 -95.62
N VAL A 213 -0.57 -81.35 -96.75
CA VAL A 213 -0.77 -79.89 -96.80
C VAL A 213 -2.17 -79.51 -96.32
N LEU A 214 -3.22 -80.20 -96.79
CA LEU A 214 -4.59 -79.94 -96.34
C LEU A 214 -4.76 -80.21 -94.84
N HIS A 215 -4.22 -81.32 -94.32
CA HIS A 215 -4.23 -81.58 -92.87
C HIS A 215 -3.51 -80.47 -92.10
N GLN A 216 -2.33 -80.05 -92.55
CA GLN A 216 -1.59 -78.94 -91.94
C GLN A 216 -2.38 -77.64 -91.96
N GLU A 217 -3.10 -77.34 -93.05
CA GLU A 217 -3.96 -76.16 -93.14
C GLU A 217 -5.17 -76.23 -92.20
N PHE A 218 -5.81 -77.40 -92.08
CA PHE A 218 -6.92 -77.60 -91.14
C PHE A 218 -6.45 -77.49 -89.69
N ASP A 219 -5.34 -78.15 -89.34
CA ASP A 219 -4.74 -78.07 -88.01
C ASP A 219 -4.31 -76.63 -87.70
N ALA A 220 -3.75 -75.90 -88.67
CA ALA A 220 -3.40 -74.49 -88.51
C ALA A 220 -4.63 -73.62 -88.22
N ARG A 221 -5.76 -73.86 -88.89
CA ARG A 221 -7.02 -73.14 -88.64
C ARG A 221 -7.59 -73.43 -87.25
N VAL A 222 -7.65 -74.71 -86.87
CA VAL A 222 -8.14 -75.12 -85.55
C VAL A 222 -7.24 -74.56 -84.44
N ASN A 223 -5.92 -74.66 -84.61
CA ASN A 223 -4.97 -74.09 -83.66
C ASN A 223 -5.09 -72.56 -83.57
N ALA A 224 -5.35 -71.87 -84.68
CA ALA A 224 -5.60 -70.43 -84.68
C ALA A 224 -6.89 -70.06 -83.93
N GLU A 225 -7.97 -70.82 -84.13
CA GLU A 225 -9.23 -70.62 -83.39
C GLU A 225 -9.07 -70.87 -81.89
N VAL A 226 -8.38 -71.95 -81.50
CA VAL A 226 -8.06 -72.25 -80.10
C VAL A 226 -7.21 -71.13 -79.50
N ALA A 227 -6.17 -70.66 -80.21
CA ALA A 227 -5.33 -69.56 -79.76
C ALA A 227 -6.15 -68.28 -79.53
N LEU A 228 -7.09 -67.95 -80.43
CA LEU A 228 -7.98 -66.81 -80.28
C LEU A 228 -8.90 -66.94 -79.05
N GLN A 229 -9.48 -68.12 -78.80
CA GLN A 229 -10.30 -68.34 -77.61
C GLN A 229 -9.47 -68.26 -76.32
N VAL A 230 -8.26 -68.83 -76.32
CA VAL A 230 -7.34 -68.72 -75.18
C VAL A 230 -6.95 -67.27 -74.92
N CYS A 231 -6.64 -66.48 -75.96
CA CYS A 231 -6.40 -65.05 -75.83
C CYS A 231 -7.61 -64.33 -75.22
N ARG A 232 -8.81 -64.58 -75.74
CA ARG A 232 -10.05 -63.97 -75.23
C ARG A 232 -10.30 -64.29 -73.75
N ILE A 233 -10.09 -65.53 -73.33
CA ILE A 233 -10.25 -65.95 -71.93
C ILE A 233 -9.20 -65.28 -71.06
N ARG A 234 -7.92 -65.29 -71.48
CA ARG A 234 -6.84 -64.60 -70.77
C ARG A 234 -7.12 -63.12 -70.60
N ASP A 235 -7.60 -62.45 -71.65
CA ASP A 235 -7.93 -61.03 -71.60
C ASP A 235 -9.08 -60.78 -70.61
N TYR A 236 -10.10 -61.63 -70.60
CA TYR A 236 -11.18 -61.54 -69.61
C TYR A 236 -10.68 -61.76 -68.18
N GLU A 237 -9.86 -62.77 -67.93
CA GLU A 237 -9.29 -63.06 -66.61
C GLU A 237 -8.36 -61.95 -66.11
N ILE A 238 -7.49 -61.43 -66.99
CA ILE A 238 -6.61 -60.30 -66.67
C ILE A 238 -7.44 -59.05 -66.35
N ASN A 239 -8.49 -58.77 -67.14
CA ASN A 239 -9.37 -57.64 -66.87
C ASN A 239 -10.17 -57.84 -65.58
N ALA A 240 -10.67 -59.04 -65.31
CA ALA A 240 -11.36 -59.37 -64.06
C ALA A 240 -10.43 -59.21 -62.85
N ALA A 241 -9.20 -59.74 -62.92
CA ALA A 241 -8.20 -59.59 -61.88
C ALA A 241 -7.84 -58.11 -61.63
N ARG A 242 -7.63 -57.32 -62.69
CA ARG A 242 -7.39 -55.88 -62.59
C ARG A 242 -8.55 -55.14 -61.94
N MET A 243 -9.79 -55.50 -62.27
CA MET A 243 -10.99 -54.90 -61.68
C MET A 243 -11.15 -55.26 -60.20
N ASP A 244 -10.86 -56.50 -59.84
CA ASP A 244 -10.90 -56.97 -58.45
C ASP A 244 -9.80 -56.31 -57.60
N GLU A 245 -8.58 -56.19 -58.13
CA GLU A 245 -7.48 -55.46 -57.49
C GLU A 245 -7.85 -53.98 -57.32
N ALA A 246 -8.34 -53.32 -58.37
CA ALA A 246 -8.80 -51.94 -58.29
C ALA A 246 -9.92 -51.76 -57.26
N ALA A 247 -10.86 -52.72 -57.17
CA ALA A 247 -11.91 -52.70 -56.15
C ALA A 247 -11.34 -52.89 -54.74
N ARG A 248 -10.35 -53.77 -54.54
CA ARG A 248 -9.65 -53.94 -53.26
C ARG A 248 -8.92 -52.65 -52.84
N TYR A 249 -8.19 -52.01 -53.75
CA TYR A 249 -7.52 -50.74 -53.48
C TYR A 249 -8.51 -49.62 -53.14
N ARG A 250 -9.64 -49.53 -53.86
CA ARG A 250 -10.69 -48.56 -53.54
C ARG A 250 -11.28 -48.80 -52.14
N ARG A 251 -11.53 -50.06 -51.76
CA ARG A 251 -12.00 -50.40 -50.41
C ARG A 251 -10.97 -50.05 -49.33
N GLN A 252 -9.68 -50.33 -49.59
CA GLN A 252 -8.62 -49.97 -48.64
C GLN A 252 -8.53 -48.46 -48.46
N LEU A 253 -8.51 -47.69 -49.56
CA LEU A 253 -8.52 -46.23 -49.50
C LEU A 253 -9.76 -45.67 -48.78
N ALA A 254 -10.93 -46.31 -48.92
CA ALA A 254 -12.12 -45.90 -48.19
C ALA A 254 -11.98 -46.14 -46.68
N ARG A 255 -11.44 -47.29 -46.27
CA ARG A 255 -11.16 -47.61 -44.87
C ARG A 255 -10.13 -46.65 -44.28
N ASP A 256 -9.02 -46.41 -44.97
CA ASP A 256 -7.98 -45.49 -44.50
C ASP A 256 -8.53 -44.07 -44.32
N ARG A 257 -9.47 -43.63 -45.18
CA ARG A 257 -10.17 -42.35 -45.03
C ARG A 257 -11.09 -42.33 -43.81
N GLU A 258 -11.90 -43.37 -43.61
CA GLU A 258 -12.79 -43.49 -42.47
C GLU A 258 -12.00 -43.51 -41.14
N GLU A 259 -10.90 -44.27 -41.08
CA GLU A 259 -10.00 -44.31 -39.92
C GLU A 259 -9.38 -42.93 -39.64
N LEU A 260 -8.94 -42.21 -40.66
CA LEU A 260 -8.44 -40.84 -40.50
C LEU A 260 -9.53 -39.90 -40.00
N GLU A 261 -10.72 -39.95 -40.59
CA GLU A 261 -11.86 -39.14 -40.15
C GLU A 261 -12.22 -39.41 -38.69
N ASP A 262 -12.24 -40.67 -38.25
CA ASP A 262 -12.55 -41.05 -36.88
C ASP A 262 -11.44 -40.65 -35.90
N MET A 263 -10.18 -40.74 -36.32
CA MET A 263 -9.05 -40.20 -35.55
C MET A 263 -9.13 -38.68 -35.42
N HIS A 264 -9.55 -37.97 -36.47
CA HIS A 264 -9.77 -36.53 -36.44
C HIS A 264 -10.95 -36.15 -35.54
N LYS A 265 -12.09 -36.83 -35.66
CA LYS A 265 -13.26 -36.65 -34.78
C LYS A 265 -12.87 -36.88 -33.31
N SER A 266 -12.22 -38.00 -33.02
CA SER A 266 -11.75 -38.34 -31.67
C SER A 266 -10.79 -37.29 -31.09
N ARG A 267 -9.88 -36.74 -31.92
CA ARG A 267 -8.99 -35.64 -31.50
C ARG A 267 -9.77 -34.37 -31.23
N MET A 268 -10.75 -34.02 -32.07
CA MET A 268 -11.60 -32.86 -31.87
C MET A 268 -12.43 -32.98 -30.61
N ASP A 269 -13.04 -34.13 -30.35
CA ASP A 269 -13.85 -34.35 -29.15
C ASP A 269 -13.00 -34.31 -27.87
N ARG A 270 -11.76 -34.82 -27.92
CA ARG A 270 -10.80 -34.66 -26.81
C ARG A 270 -10.43 -33.21 -26.55
N VAL A 271 -10.29 -32.39 -27.60
CA VAL A 271 -10.00 -30.96 -27.45
C VAL A 271 -11.22 -30.24 -26.90
N LYS A 272 -12.42 -30.48 -27.45
CA LYS A 272 -13.68 -29.90 -26.96
C LYS A 272 -13.93 -30.25 -25.49
N ALA A 273 -13.78 -31.53 -25.10
CA ALA A 273 -13.94 -31.94 -23.70
C ALA A 273 -12.93 -31.26 -22.77
N ARG A 274 -11.70 -31.03 -23.23
CA ARG A 274 -10.71 -30.25 -22.47
C ARG A 274 -11.12 -28.79 -22.35
N GLU A 275 -11.56 -28.16 -23.44
CA GLU A 275 -12.06 -26.78 -23.44
C GLU A 275 -13.26 -26.62 -22.51
N GLU A 276 -14.25 -27.51 -22.60
CA GLU A 276 -15.42 -27.54 -21.71
C GLU A 276 -15.01 -27.67 -20.24
N SER A 277 -14.09 -28.58 -19.92
CA SER A 277 -13.60 -28.75 -18.54
C SER A 277 -12.84 -27.52 -18.02
N LEU A 278 -12.14 -26.79 -18.89
CA LEU A 278 -11.44 -25.56 -18.54
C LEU A 278 -12.44 -24.42 -18.34
N LEU A 279 -13.44 -24.29 -19.23
CA LEU A 279 -14.51 -23.31 -19.12
C LEU A 279 -15.32 -23.53 -17.84
N GLU A 280 -15.68 -24.77 -17.51
CA GLU A 280 -16.40 -25.09 -16.27
C GLU A 280 -15.60 -24.69 -15.02
N ARG A 281 -14.29 -24.99 -15.00
CA ARG A 281 -13.40 -24.55 -13.90
C ARG A 281 -13.31 -23.04 -13.81
N MET A 282 -13.25 -22.33 -14.94
CA MET A 282 -13.22 -20.87 -14.97
C MET A 282 -14.54 -20.28 -14.45
N LEU A 283 -15.67 -20.75 -14.95
CA LEU A 283 -17.00 -20.34 -14.50
C LEU A 283 -17.21 -20.63 -13.00
N SER A 284 -16.75 -21.77 -12.50
CA SER A 284 -16.83 -22.08 -11.07
C SER A 284 -15.98 -21.11 -10.23
N LYS A 285 -14.80 -20.71 -10.72
CA LYS A 285 -13.96 -19.71 -10.04
C LYS A 285 -14.60 -18.33 -10.08
N GLU A 286 -15.16 -17.92 -11.22
CA GLU A 286 -15.87 -16.65 -11.36
C GLU A 286 -17.05 -16.58 -10.38
N LYS A 287 -17.90 -17.61 -10.33
CA LYS A 287 -19.00 -17.71 -9.36
C LYS A 287 -18.49 -17.64 -7.91
N ALA A 288 -17.39 -18.30 -7.59
CA ALA A 288 -16.80 -18.24 -6.25
C ALA A 288 -16.31 -16.82 -5.91
N ILE A 289 -15.63 -16.15 -6.84
CA ILE A 289 -15.18 -14.76 -6.67
C ILE A 289 -16.39 -13.84 -6.49
N GLU A 290 -17.41 -13.95 -7.34
CA GLU A 290 -18.64 -13.16 -7.24
C GLU A 290 -19.35 -13.36 -5.90
N SER A 291 -19.49 -14.62 -5.45
CA SER A 291 -20.09 -14.92 -4.15
C SER A 291 -19.28 -14.31 -2.99
N SER A 292 -17.95 -14.43 -3.02
CA SER A 292 -17.08 -13.84 -2.00
C SER A 292 -17.11 -12.31 -1.99
N ALA A 293 -17.16 -11.69 -3.17
CA ALA A 293 -17.27 -10.23 -3.33
C ALA A 293 -18.64 -9.73 -2.85
N TYR A 294 -19.69 -10.49 -3.13
CA TYR A 294 -21.03 -10.21 -2.65
C TYR A 294 -21.10 -10.29 -1.11
N GLU A 295 -20.53 -11.35 -0.50
CA GLU A 295 -20.43 -11.47 0.95
C GLU A 295 -19.64 -10.32 1.58
N GLN A 296 -18.50 -9.93 0.99
CA GLN A 296 -17.72 -8.78 1.45
C GLN A 296 -18.52 -7.49 1.38
N ARG A 297 -19.22 -7.25 0.26
CA ARG A 297 -20.09 -6.08 0.10
C ARG A 297 -21.21 -6.08 1.16
N GLN A 298 -21.82 -7.22 1.43
CA GLN A 298 -22.84 -7.34 2.47
C GLN A 298 -22.27 -7.04 3.87
N LYS A 299 -21.08 -7.55 4.20
CA LYS A 299 -20.39 -7.25 5.47
C LYS A 299 -20.13 -5.76 5.63
N ILE A 300 -19.62 -5.10 4.59
CA ILE A 300 -19.39 -3.65 4.59
C ILE A 300 -20.70 -2.88 4.77
N LEU A 301 -21.79 -3.30 4.12
CA LEU A 301 -23.10 -2.67 4.30
C LEU A 301 -23.60 -2.79 5.75
N LEU A 302 -23.44 -3.97 6.37
CA LEU A 302 -23.78 -4.17 7.78
C LEU A 302 -22.92 -3.28 8.70
N GLU A 303 -21.61 -3.19 8.45
CA GLU A 303 -20.72 -2.31 9.19
C GLU A 303 -21.14 -0.84 9.05
N ILE A 304 -21.46 -0.38 7.84
CA ILE A 304 -21.98 0.98 7.60
C ILE A 304 -23.26 1.22 8.38
N THR A 305 -24.21 0.28 8.40
CA THR A 305 -25.44 0.44 9.19
C THR A 305 -25.14 0.52 10.69
N SER A 306 -24.24 -0.32 11.21
CA SER A 306 -23.84 -0.29 12.61
C SER A 306 -23.11 1.02 12.98
N LEU A 307 -22.31 1.57 12.08
CA LEU A 307 -21.62 2.85 12.28
C LEU A 307 -22.61 4.00 12.28
N ARG A 308 -23.60 4.00 11.38
CA ARG A 308 -24.69 4.98 11.39
C ARG A 308 -25.48 4.94 12.70
N GLU A 309 -25.81 3.75 13.21
CA GLU A 309 -26.47 3.62 14.52
C GLU A 309 -25.63 4.14 15.68
N ARG A 310 -24.32 3.84 15.69
CA ARG A 310 -23.38 4.38 16.69
C ARG A 310 -23.27 5.90 16.58
N GLU A 311 -23.21 6.44 15.36
CA GLU A 311 -23.17 7.88 15.12
C GLU A 311 -24.43 8.57 15.63
N ILE A 312 -25.62 8.01 15.37
CA ILE A 312 -26.88 8.52 15.91
C ILE A 312 -26.86 8.52 17.44
N LYS A 313 -26.41 7.43 18.08
CA LYS A 313 -26.29 7.35 19.54
C LYS A 313 -25.32 8.40 20.09
N LEU A 314 -24.18 8.60 19.44
CA LEU A 314 -23.20 9.62 19.84
C LEU A 314 -23.76 11.03 19.67
N ARG A 315 -24.49 11.32 18.60
CA ARG A 315 -25.17 12.60 18.41
C ARG A 315 -26.21 12.85 19.51
N GLN A 316 -27.03 11.86 19.83
CA GLN A 316 -28.00 11.95 20.93
C GLN A 316 -27.33 12.20 22.29
N LEU A 317 -26.20 11.53 22.55
CA LEU A 317 -25.42 11.76 23.78
C LEU A 317 -24.86 13.18 23.82
N LYS A 318 -24.29 13.68 22.72
CA LYS A 318 -23.80 15.06 22.62
C LYS A 318 -24.92 16.07 22.84
N GLU A 319 -26.05 15.94 22.15
CA GLU A 319 -27.21 16.83 22.37
C GLU A 319 -27.70 16.77 23.83
N SER A 320 -27.66 15.60 24.47
CA SER A 320 -28.05 15.48 25.88
C SER A 320 -27.03 16.11 26.84
N GLN A 321 -25.75 16.13 26.46
CA GLN A 321 -24.69 16.79 27.22
C GLN A 321 -24.76 18.30 27.03
N GLU A 322 -24.91 18.79 25.80
CA GLU A 322 -25.11 20.21 25.47
C GLU A 322 -26.31 20.78 26.24
N ARG A 323 -27.47 20.09 26.25
CA ARG A 323 -28.63 20.50 27.06
C ARG A 323 -28.38 20.48 28.58
N ARG A 324 -27.42 19.69 29.07
CA ARG A 324 -27.05 19.70 30.49
C ARG A 324 -26.12 20.86 30.79
N GLU A 325 -25.18 21.14 29.90
CA GLU A 325 -24.28 22.29 29.98
C GLU A 325 -25.08 23.60 29.92
N GLU A 326 -26.00 23.76 28.97
CA GLU A 326 -26.90 24.92 28.89
C GLU A 326 -27.67 25.15 30.21
N LYS A 327 -28.19 24.07 30.82
CA LYS A 327 -28.88 24.17 32.13
C LYS A 327 -27.95 24.52 33.28
N LEU A 328 -26.69 24.12 33.21
CA LEU A 328 -25.69 24.52 34.21
C LEU A 328 -25.33 25.99 34.01
N ASP A 329 -25.10 26.43 32.78
CA ASP A 329 -24.82 27.83 32.43
C ASP A 329 -25.98 28.75 32.83
N GLU A 330 -27.23 28.35 32.58
CA GLU A 330 -28.43 29.07 33.05
C GLU A 330 -28.46 29.19 34.58
N ARG A 331 -28.13 28.12 35.29
CA ARG A 331 -28.07 28.12 36.76
C ARG A 331 -26.93 29.00 37.27
N GLU A 332 -25.76 28.95 36.64
CA GLU A 332 -24.63 29.82 36.97
C GLU A 332 -25.00 31.29 36.77
N LEU A 333 -25.68 31.63 35.67
CA LEU A 333 -26.15 32.98 35.41
C LEU A 333 -27.14 33.44 36.48
N GLN A 334 -28.10 32.57 36.86
CA GLN A 334 -29.05 32.85 37.94
C GLN A 334 -28.37 33.02 39.30
N LEU A 335 -27.35 32.23 39.60
CA LEU A 335 -26.57 32.37 40.83
C LEU A 335 -25.79 33.68 40.84
N ARG A 336 -25.14 34.05 39.73
CA ARG A 336 -24.44 35.35 39.60
C ARG A 336 -25.39 36.52 39.79
N ALA A 337 -26.57 36.49 39.18
CA ALA A 337 -27.58 37.54 39.37
C ALA A 337 -28.01 37.67 40.85
N LYS A 338 -28.24 36.55 41.54
CA LYS A 338 -28.55 36.55 42.98
C LYS A 338 -27.38 37.03 43.84
N GLU A 339 -26.15 36.68 43.50
CA GLU A 339 -24.95 37.18 44.17
C GLU A 339 -24.82 38.70 44.02
N GLU A 340 -25.12 39.24 42.83
CA GLU A 340 -25.16 40.68 42.58
C GLU A 340 -26.28 41.36 43.38
N GLU A 341 -27.50 40.81 43.40
CA GLU A 341 -28.63 41.30 44.21
C GLU A 341 -28.28 41.35 45.71
N VAL A 342 -27.79 40.23 46.27
CA VAL A 342 -27.33 40.16 47.67
C VAL A 342 -26.18 41.14 47.92
N GLY A 343 -25.28 41.32 46.94
CA GLY A 343 -24.21 42.31 47.01
C GLY A 343 -24.73 43.75 47.11
N LEU A 344 -25.77 44.09 46.35
CA LEU A 344 -26.45 45.39 46.42
C LEU A 344 -27.20 45.57 47.75
N GLU A 345 -27.93 44.57 48.21
CA GLU A 345 -28.63 44.58 49.49
C GLU A 345 -27.66 44.76 50.66
N ARG A 346 -26.53 44.03 50.66
CA ARG A 346 -25.46 44.20 51.66
C ARG A 346 -24.94 45.63 51.66
N LYS A 347 -24.64 46.20 50.49
CA LYS A 347 -24.19 47.59 50.38
C LYS A 347 -25.23 48.57 50.94
N ALA A 348 -26.52 48.36 50.64
CA ALA A 348 -27.60 49.19 51.17
C ALA A 348 -27.70 49.10 52.70
N LEU A 349 -27.59 47.90 53.27
CA LEU A 349 -27.56 47.69 54.72
C LEU A 349 -26.35 48.36 55.38
N TYR A 350 -25.17 48.31 54.74
CA TYR A 350 -23.99 49.03 55.23
C TYR A 350 -24.21 50.55 55.23
N VAL A 351 -24.75 51.12 54.14
CA VAL A 351 -25.08 52.55 54.08
C VAL A 351 -26.10 52.93 55.15
N GLN A 352 -27.16 52.15 55.33
CA GLN A 352 -28.15 52.38 56.39
C GLN A 352 -27.52 52.32 57.79
N ALA A 353 -26.66 51.33 58.05
CA ALA A 353 -25.95 51.21 59.32
C ALA A 353 -25.02 52.42 59.56
N ASP A 354 -24.33 52.89 58.52
CA ASP A 354 -23.46 54.08 58.59
C ASP A 354 -24.28 55.36 58.82
N GLU A 355 -25.44 55.51 58.19
CA GLU A 355 -26.38 56.62 58.40
C GLU A 355 -26.93 56.63 59.83
N ILE A 356 -27.32 55.46 60.37
CA ILE A 356 -27.74 55.30 61.77
C ILE A 356 -26.58 55.64 62.72
N ALA A 357 -25.37 55.14 62.43
CA ALA A 357 -24.19 55.46 63.23
C ALA A 357 -23.82 56.95 63.14
N ALA A 358 -24.00 57.59 61.98
CA ALA A 358 -23.73 59.02 61.79
C ALA A 358 -24.77 59.89 62.49
N SER A 359 -26.06 59.57 62.39
CA SER A 359 -27.12 60.26 63.13
C SER A 359 -26.93 60.11 64.64
N ARG A 360 -26.61 58.91 65.13
CA ARG A 360 -26.30 58.71 66.55
C ARG A 360 -25.06 59.48 67.01
N ARG A 361 -24.02 59.58 66.16
CA ARG A 361 -22.85 60.42 66.43
C ARG A 361 -23.23 61.90 66.54
N LYS A 362 -24.05 62.42 65.61
CA LYS A 362 -24.55 63.80 65.68
C LYS A 362 -25.38 64.08 66.93
N GLU A 363 -26.30 63.19 67.30
CA GLU A 363 -27.08 63.31 68.53
C GLU A 363 -26.17 63.37 69.77
N LEU A 364 -25.14 62.52 69.83
CA LEU A 364 -24.17 62.54 70.92
C LEU A 364 -23.38 63.86 70.92
N GLU A 365 -22.93 64.35 69.76
CA GLU A 365 -22.26 65.64 69.63
C GLU A 365 -23.14 66.81 70.08
N GLU A 366 -24.43 66.80 69.75
CA GLU A 366 -25.41 67.79 70.21
C GLU A 366 -25.59 67.72 71.73
N GLN A 367 -25.76 66.52 72.30
CA GLN A 367 -25.81 66.32 73.75
C GLN A 367 -24.53 66.80 74.45
N TYR A 368 -23.36 66.53 73.88
CA TYR A 368 -22.09 67.04 74.40
C TYR A 368 -22.01 68.57 74.31
N LYS A 369 -22.46 69.18 73.22
CA LYS A 369 -22.53 70.65 73.08
C LYS A 369 -23.45 71.26 74.11
N GLU A 370 -24.66 70.72 74.29
CA GLU A 370 -25.58 71.18 75.33
C GLU A 370 -24.98 71.08 76.73
N LEU A 371 -24.26 70.00 77.04
CA LEU A 371 -23.57 69.85 78.31
C LEU A 371 -22.44 70.89 78.46
N CYS A 372 -21.67 71.16 77.40
CA CYS A 372 -20.67 72.22 77.39
C CYS A 372 -21.30 73.60 77.60
N ASP A 373 -22.43 73.89 76.95
CA ASP A 373 -23.15 75.15 77.09
C ASP A 373 -23.71 75.33 78.50
N ARG A 374 -24.25 74.26 79.11
CA ARG A 374 -24.67 74.26 80.52
C ARG A 374 -23.49 74.50 81.45
N LEU A 375 -22.37 73.80 81.25
CA LEU A 375 -21.15 74.00 82.04
C LEU A 375 -20.63 75.44 81.88
N HIS A 376 -20.68 75.99 80.66
CA HIS A 376 -20.28 77.36 80.40
C HIS A 376 -21.21 78.34 81.11
N HIS A 377 -22.52 78.12 81.06
CA HIS A 377 -23.51 78.90 81.79
C HIS A 377 -23.23 78.87 83.30
N ASP A 378 -23.03 77.68 83.87
CA ASP A 378 -22.66 77.51 85.28
C ASP A 378 -21.34 78.23 85.62
N GLN A 379 -20.34 78.16 84.75
CA GLN A 379 -19.08 78.90 84.92
C GLN A 379 -19.29 80.42 84.90
N THR A 380 -20.15 80.94 84.02
CA THR A 380 -20.47 82.37 83.98
C THR A 380 -21.24 82.82 85.21
N LEU A 381 -22.19 82.01 85.70
CA LEU A 381 -22.92 82.27 86.95
C LEU A 381 -21.94 82.28 88.13
N LEU A 382 -21.09 81.26 88.26
CA LEU A 382 -20.07 81.21 89.30
C LEU A 382 -19.07 82.38 89.19
N ALA A 383 -18.75 82.85 87.99
CA ALA A 383 -17.91 84.03 87.80
C ALA A 383 -18.60 85.32 88.27
N ALA A 384 -19.89 85.48 87.95
CA ALA A 384 -20.72 86.59 88.42
C ALA A 384 -20.88 86.57 89.95
N GLU A 385 -21.15 85.40 90.55
CA GLU A 385 -21.18 85.22 92.01
C GLU A 385 -19.82 85.54 92.65
N ARG A 386 -18.70 85.15 92.01
CA ARG A 386 -17.36 85.51 92.47
C ARG A 386 -17.10 87.01 92.40
N GLU A 387 -17.62 87.72 91.39
CA GLU A 387 -17.57 89.18 91.35
C GLU A 387 -18.43 89.82 92.43
N GLN A 388 -19.67 89.36 92.60
CA GLN A 388 -20.54 89.83 93.69
C GLN A 388 -19.87 89.63 95.05
N LEU A 389 -19.25 88.48 95.29
CA LEU A 389 -18.48 88.24 96.52
C LEU A 389 -17.24 89.15 96.64
N LYS A 390 -16.62 89.57 95.53
CA LYS A 390 -15.53 90.57 95.58
C LYS A 390 -16.08 91.94 95.94
N ASP A 391 -17.19 92.35 95.34
CA ASP A 391 -17.85 93.63 95.62
C ASP A 391 -18.34 93.68 97.08
N GLU A 392 -18.94 92.61 97.58
CA GLU A 392 -19.32 92.45 98.99
C GLU A 392 -18.10 92.50 99.92
N LYS A 393 -16.97 91.88 99.54
CA LYS A 393 -15.71 91.99 100.32
C LYS A 393 -15.19 93.41 100.34
N VAL A 394 -15.26 94.15 99.22
CA VAL A 394 -14.87 95.57 99.17
C VAL A 394 -15.81 96.41 100.04
N ALA A 395 -17.13 96.18 99.98
CA ALA A 395 -18.11 96.84 100.84
C ALA A 395 -17.86 96.54 102.33
N MET A 396 -17.56 95.29 102.69
CA MET A 396 -17.18 94.90 104.04
C MET A 396 -15.87 95.56 104.50
N ALA A 397 -14.88 95.72 103.61
CA ALA A 397 -13.63 96.42 103.92
C ALA A 397 -13.86 97.92 104.19
N ILE A 398 -14.76 98.57 103.44
CA ILE A 398 -15.17 99.97 103.69
C ILE A 398 -15.85 100.08 105.06
N ALA A 399 -16.76 99.16 105.40
CA ALA A 399 -17.43 99.15 106.70
C ALA A 399 -16.44 98.93 107.87
N LEU A 400 -15.44 98.04 107.69
CA LEU A 400 -14.38 97.84 108.67
C LEU A 400 -13.47 99.05 108.83
N ALA A 401 -13.19 99.80 107.76
CA ALA A 401 -12.43 101.04 107.83
C ALA A 401 -13.20 102.14 108.59
N ALA A 402 -14.50 102.29 108.36
CA ALA A 402 -15.36 103.20 109.11
C ALA A 402 -15.40 102.83 110.62
N SER A 403 -15.49 101.54 110.94
CA SER A 403 -15.46 101.08 112.33
C SER A 403 -14.09 101.30 113.01
N ARG A 404 -12.99 101.32 112.24
CA ARG A 404 -11.66 101.71 112.76
C ARG A 404 -11.58 103.21 113.06
N SER A 405 -12.09 104.07 112.20
CA SER A 405 -12.13 105.52 112.49
C SER A 405 -12.98 105.85 113.72
N ASP A 406 -14.11 105.15 113.90
CA ASP A 406 -14.95 105.31 115.11
C ASP A 406 -14.21 104.87 116.38
N LYS A 407 -13.42 103.79 116.29
CA LYS A 407 -12.59 103.30 117.40
C LYS A 407 -11.47 104.28 117.77
N GLU A 408 -10.85 104.94 116.80
CA GLU A 408 -9.83 105.96 117.05
C GLU A 408 -10.42 107.22 117.72
N LEU A 409 -11.64 107.61 117.34
CA LEU A 409 -12.37 108.71 117.97
C LEU A 409 -12.68 108.43 119.46
N ILE A 410 -13.12 107.20 119.76
CA ILE A 410 -13.40 106.75 121.14
C ILE A 410 -12.11 106.75 121.99
N GLN A 411 -10.99 106.31 121.43
CA GLN A 411 -9.70 106.32 122.15
C GLN A 411 -9.17 107.74 122.41
N ALA A 412 -9.41 108.71 121.52
CA ALA A 412 -9.05 110.10 121.75
C ALA A 412 -9.87 110.76 122.87
N LEU A 413 -11.17 110.46 122.94
CA LEU A 413 -12.05 110.94 124.01
C LEU A 413 -11.67 110.35 125.39
N HIS A 414 -11.27 109.08 125.43
CA HIS A 414 -10.85 108.41 126.66
C HIS A 414 -9.54 108.99 127.26
N ARG A 415 -8.57 109.37 126.41
CA ARG A 415 -7.34 110.04 126.86
C ARG A 415 -7.63 111.40 127.49
N ARG A 416 -8.61 112.14 126.96
CA ARG A 416 -8.97 113.48 127.42
C ARG A 416 -9.62 113.47 128.81
N LEU A 417 -10.54 112.52 129.05
CA LEU A 417 -11.17 112.29 130.36
C LEU A 417 -10.17 111.86 131.44
N SER A 418 -9.18 111.03 131.10
CA SER A 418 -8.18 110.53 132.06
C SER A 418 -7.22 111.61 132.62
N VAL A 419 -7.03 112.72 131.89
CA VAL A 419 -6.19 113.84 132.35
C VAL A 419 -6.95 114.75 133.32
N GLU A 420 -8.25 114.92 133.13
CA GLU A 420 -9.11 115.73 134.01
C GLU A 420 -9.35 115.09 135.39
N GLU A 421 -9.34 113.76 135.47
CA GLU A 421 -9.46 113.03 136.73
C GLU A 421 -8.17 113.08 137.58
N ARG A 422 -6.99 113.12 136.95
CA ARG A 422 -5.69 113.19 137.66
C ARG A 422 -5.44 114.53 138.34
N LEU A 423 -5.89 115.65 137.76
CA LEU A 423 -5.75 116.99 138.34
C LEU A 423 -6.67 117.23 139.56
N LYS A 424 -7.81 116.54 139.65
CA LYS A 424 -8.74 116.62 140.80
C LYS A 424 -8.24 115.83 142.02
N LEU A 425 -7.46 114.78 141.80
CA LEU A 425 -6.87 113.94 142.85
C LEU A 425 -5.61 114.57 143.49
N GLU A 426 -4.83 115.38 142.76
CA GLU A 426 -3.64 116.04 143.32
C GLU A 426 -3.98 117.26 144.22
N MET A 427 -5.12 117.93 143.99
CA MET A 427 -5.58 119.04 144.84
C MET A 427 -6.19 118.57 146.17
N SER A 428 -6.81 117.39 146.18
CA SER A 428 -7.46 116.83 147.38
C SER A 428 -6.48 116.20 148.38
N ILE A 429 -5.26 115.84 147.95
CA ILE A 429 -4.23 115.24 148.82
C ILE A 429 -3.42 116.30 149.60
N ARG A 430 -3.19 117.51 149.05
CA ARG A 430 -2.46 118.58 149.74
C ARG A 430 -3.26 119.27 150.86
N GLU A 431 -4.59 119.26 150.80
CA GLU A 431 -5.45 119.81 151.87
C GLU A 431 -5.65 118.85 153.05
N LEU A 432 -5.35 117.56 152.89
CA LEU A 432 -5.51 116.53 153.94
C LEU A 432 -4.24 116.30 154.79
N GLU A 433 -3.08 116.78 154.37
CA GLU A 433 -1.81 116.66 155.13
C GLU A 433 -1.61 117.74 156.21
N GLU A 434 -2.33 118.87 156.17
CA GLU A 434 -2.26 119.92 157.21
C GLU A 434 -3.27 119.76 158.35
N LYS A 435 -4.34 118.96 158.21
CA LYS A 435 -5.49 118.98 159.14
C LYS A 435 -5.60 117.83 160.15
N LEU A 436 -4.64 116.90 160.27
CA LEU A 436 -4.79 115.76 161.21
C LEU A 436 -3.53 115.45 162.06
N LYS A 437 -3.01 116.47 162.76
CA LYS A 437 -1.92 116.37 163.75
C LYS A 437 -2.35 116.57 165.21
N GLN A 438 -3.65 116.71 165.55
CA GLN A 438 -4.09 116.92 166.94
C GLN A 438 -5.41 116.20 167.28
N GLN A 439 -5.25 115.31 168.27
CA GLN A 439 -6.17 114.62 169.19
C GLN A 439 -7.66 115.04 169.26
N THR A 440 -8.54 114.02 169.33
CA THR A 440 -9.63 113.75 170.32
C THR A 440 -10.98 113.29 169.75
N SER A 441 -11.34 112.05 170.14
CA SER A 441 -12.67 111.54 170.54
C SER A 441 -13.80 111.39 169.47
N PRO A 442 -14.83 110.56 169.74
CA PRO A 442 -15.37 109.62 168.76
C PRO A 442 -16.77 109.95 168.18
N ALA A 443 -17.24 109.05 167.29
CA ALA A 443 -18.65 108.77 166.90
C ALA A 443 -19.16 109.41 165.56
N PRO A 444 -20.31 108.98 165.00
CA PRO A 444 -20.34 108.19 163.75
C PRO A 444 -21.39 108.68 162.70
N ALA A 445 -21.54 107.88 161.63
CA ALA A 445 -22.75 107.63 160.83
C ALA A 445 -23.09 108.49 159.59
N LEU A 446 -23.77 107.78 158.67
CA LEU A 446 -24.43 108.12 157.39
C LEU A 446 -23.61 107.75 156.14
N ALA A 447 -24.12 107.07 155.12
CA ALA A 447 -25.41 106.46 154.82
C ALA A 447 -25.17 105.48 153.63
N ASN A 448 -25.57 104.21 153.70
CA ASN A 448 -26.88 103.61 153.46
C ASN A 448 -27.31 103.45 151.97
N THR A 449 -27.66 102.19 151.67
CA THR A 449 -28.59 101.66 150.65
C THR A 449 -28.18 101.59 149.18
N ARG A 450 -27.67 100.42 148.74
CA ARG A 450 -28.22 99.65 147.59
C ARG A 450 -27.61 98.25 147.45
N GLU A 451 -27.75 97.43 148.49
CA GLU A 451 -27.11 96.09 148.59
C GLU A 451 -28.13 94.96 148.89
N GLN A 452 -29.32 95.03 148.29
CA GLN A 452 -30.39 94.03 148.51
C GLN A 452 -31.14 93.65 147.21
N ARG A 453 -30.52 93.78 146.04
CA ARG A 453 -31.18 93.45 144.75
C ARG A 453 -30.35 92.63 143.77
N LEU A 454 -29.13 92.23 144.13
CA LEU A 454 -28.24 91.54 143.19
C LEU A 454 -27.75 90.16 143.66
N GLU A 455 -28.10 89.74 144.87
CA GLU A 455 -27.82 88.37 145.36
C GLU A 455 -29.05 87.45 145.34
N GLU A 456 -30.24 87.98 145.02
CA GLU A 456 -31.49 87.21 144.88
C GLU A 456 -31.72 86.75 143.42
N GLN A 457 -31.26 87.52 142.43
CA GLN A 457 -31.38 87.18 140.99
C GLN A 457 -30.39 86.08 140.52
N LEU A 458 -29.39 85.74 141.34
CA LEU A 458 -28.46 84.64 141.08
C LEU A 458 -28.89 83.29 141.68
N ARG A 459 -29.89 83.27 142.58
CA ARG A 459 -30.48 82.02 143.10
C ARG A 459 -31.71 81.57 142.32
N GLU A 460 -32.49 82.50 141.75
CA GLU A 460 -33.67 82.17 140.92
C GLU A 460 -33.28 81.59 139.54
N SER A 461 -32.12 81.96 138.99
CA SER A 461 -31.63 81.40 137.72
C SER A 461 -31.03 79.99 137.83
N GLN A 462 -30.70 79.53 139.05
CA GLN A 462 -30.16 78.19 139.29
C GLN A 462 -31.26 77.17 139.68
N ALA A 463 -32.39 77.60 140.23
CA ALA A 463 -33.52 76.71 140.55
C ALA A 463 -34.38 76.33 139.33
N GLY A 464 -34.53 77.23 138.33
CA GLY A 464 -35.32 76.95 137.12
C GLY A 464 -34.72 75.89 136.18
N LEU A 465 -33.41 75.64 136.24
CA LEU A 465 -32.72 74.66 135.40
C LEU A 465 -32.85 73.21 135.89
N GLU A 466 -33.17 72.98 137.17
CA GLU A 466 -33.37 71.62 137.71
C GLU A 466 -34.83 71.13 137.54
N GLU A 467 -35.82 72.03 137.59
CA GLU A 467 -37.23 71.67 137.33
C GLU A 467 -37.49 71.35 135.85
N GLU A 468 -36.84 72.05 134.90
CA GLU A 468 -36.92 71.70 133.47
C GLU A 468 -36.25 70.33 133.15
N ARG A 469 -35.20 69.92 133.87
CA ARG A 469 -34.57 68.60 133.68
C ARG A 469 -35.45 67.46 134.17
N LEU A 470 -36.17 67.63 135.28
CA LEU A 470 -37.06 66.60 135.82
C LEU A 470 -38.34 66.46 135.00
N GLN A 471 -38.90 67.55 134.46
CA GLN A 471 -40.06 67.48 133.57
C GLN A 471 -39.73 66.84 132.20
N ARG A 472 -38.54 67.09 131.63
CA ARG A 472 -38.11 66.42 130.39
C ARG A 472 -37.89 64.91 130.57
N GLN A 473 -37.39 64.46 131.73
CA GLN A 473 -37.22 63.02 132.00
C GLN A 473 -38.55 62.29 132.25
N ALA A 474 -39.58 62.96 132.77
CA ALA A 474 -40.92 62.37 132.93
C ALA A 474 -41.63 62.18 131.57
N ILE A 475 -41.58 63.21 130.71
CA ILE A 475 -42.20 63.18 129.38
C ILE A 475 -41.52 62.13 128.48
N GLU A 476 -40.20 61.93 128.59
CA GLU A 476 -39.50 60.92 127.78
C GLU A 476 -39.85 59.47 128.20
N LYS A 477 -40.18 59.23 129.48
CA LYS A 477 -40.62 57.91 129.97
C LYS A 477 -42.07 57.60 129.57
N GLU A 478 -42.95 58.59 129.54
CA GLU A 478 -44.33 58.42 129.02
C GLU A 478 -44.35 58.19 127.49
N LYS A 479 -43.49 58.87 126.73
CA LYS A 479 -43.37 58.64 125.27
C LYS A 479 -42.89 57.22 124.94
N LYS A 480 -41.88 56.72 125.66
CA LYS A 480 -41.34 55.35 125.50
C LYS A 480 -42.33 54.24 125.91
N THR A 481 -43.28 54.52 126.81
CA THR A 481 -44.32 53.55 127.19
C THR A 481 -45.53 53.57 126.26
N LEU A 482 -45.83 54.70 125.61
CA LEU A 482 -46.90 54.82 124.62
C LEU A 482 -46.53 54.22 123.25
N GLU A 483 -45.30 54.38 122.75
CA GLU A 483 -44.90 53.76 121.48
C GLU A 483 -44.75 52.22 121.57
N ARG A 484 -44.31 51.68 122.71
CA ARG A 484 -44.35 50.22 122.94
C ARG A 484 -45.77 49.65 122.93
N LYS A 485 -46.79 50.45 123.27
CA LYS A 485 -48.20 50.05 123.18
C LYS A 485 -48.77 50.21 121.76
N LEU A 486 -48.20 51.09 120.94
CA LEU A 486 -48.60 51.23 119.54
C LEU A 486 -48.10 50.06 118.66
N GLN A 487 -46.97 49.46 119.00
CA GLN A 487 -46.41 48.27 118.32
C GLN A 487 -47.12 46.94 118.65
N GLN A 488 -48.17 46.94 119.48
CA GLN A 488 -48.96 45.73 119.80
C GLN A 488 -50.40 45.76 119.25
N LYS A 489 -50.76 46.73 118.39
CA LYS A 489 -52.12 46.85 117.82
C LYS A 489 -52.22 47.10 116.31
N VAL A 490 -51.14 46.89 115.55
CA VAL A 490 -51.14 46.64 114.11
C VAL A 490 -50.18 45.49 113.86
#